data_AF-B7IF62-F1
#
_entry.id   AF-B7IF62-F1
#
_cell.length_a   1.000
_cell.length_b   1.000
_cell.length_c   1.000
_cell.angle_alpha   90.00
_cell.angle_beta   90.00
_cell.angle_gamma   90.00
#
_symmetry.space_group_name_H-M   'P 1'
#
loop_
_entity.id
_entity.type
_entity.pdbx_description
1 polymer ?
#
loop_
_entity_poly.entity_id
_entity_poly.type
_entity_poly.pdbx_seq_one_letter_code
_entity_poly.pdbx_strand_id
1 'polypeptide(L)'
;MIKLLIPQVLVESLREFLYEHREVVFDIYNSNLEEKIREDYWDIVYLTEEKTVPGKILVYSLRELELAVKLFEVKEEHRRLKEEYDMLYSFPELQGPIIREFLQKVILDFKEKNELVLLYEDGMYVNEYRTFFESRLPHTKVKFSKKKGVKIPPLRERKEDLPYIFDIVLSSLYLKHKNLDKKIPDNNEYELLKEYNWPGNTKELVKVASNYAATGRIEIPRFKASNFEGIDLVNFTSKLVKHVEKRYIMLALKKSNSRFEAAKMLKINYKTLSHKIKLYGIENSKKR
;
A
#
# COMPACT_ATOMS: atom_id res chain seq x y z
N MET A 1 24.48 -12.25 4.16
CA MET A 1 25.64 -13.07 3.72
C MET A 1 26.70 -12.18 3.09
N ILE A 2 27.85 -12.08 3.75
CA ILE A 2 29.01 -11.27 3.33
C ILE A 2 29.90 -12.14 2.45
N LYS A 3 30.29 -11.64 1.27
CA LYS A 3 31.17 -12.37 0.35
C LYS A 3 32.63 -11.92 0.50
N LEU A 4 33.47 -12.82 0.98
CA LEU A 4 34.87 -12.57 1.30
C LEU A 4 35.80 -13.32 0.35
N LEU A 5 36.75 -12.63 -0.26
CA LEU A 5 37.80 -13.25 -1.05
C LEU A 5 39.11 -13.22 -0.27
N ILE A 6 39.72 -14.38 0.01
CA ILE A 6 40.98 -14.48 0.77
C ILE A 6 42.11 -15.17 -0.01
N PRO A 7 43.39 -14.86 0.27
CA PRO A 7 44.50 -15.57 -0.32
C PRO A 7 44.53 -17.01 0.19
N GLN A 8 44.84 -17.98 -0.67
CA GLN A 8 44.95 -19.39 -0.29
C GLN A 8 45.92 -19.61 0.90
N VAL A 9 46.98 -18.79 0.99
CA VAL A 9 47.99 -18.89 2.05
C VAL A 9 47.47 -18.50 3.44
N LEU A 10 46.36 -17.77 3.54
CA LEU A 10 45.79 -17.30 4.82
C LEU A 10 44.63 -18.14 5.33
N VAL A 11 44.20 -19.16 4.57
CA VAL A 11 43.03 -19.98 4.92
C VAL A 11 43.15 -20.61 6.30
N GLU A 12 44.30 -21.21 6.61
CA GLU A 12 44.48 -21.87 7.92
C GLU A 12 44.53 -20.84 9.06
N SER A 13 45.18 -19.69 8.85
CA SER A 13 45.26 -18.63 9.85
C SER A 13 43.91 -17.95 10.13
N LEU A 14 42.99 -17.97 9.17
CA LEU A 14 41.66 -17.37 9.29
C LEU A 14 40.58 -18.39 9.68
N ARG A 15 40.96 -19.64 9.93
CA ARG A 15 40.00 -20.73 10.17
C ARG A 15 39.08 -20.47 11.37
N GLU A 16 39.63 -19.99 12.49
CA GLU A 16 38.83 -19.63 13.67
C GLU A 16 37.89 -18.46 13.37
N PHE A 17 38.39 -17.41 12.72
CA PHE A 17 37.59 -16.26 12.30
C PHE A 17 36.40 -16.67 11.42
N LEU A 18 36.64 -17.50 10.41
CA LEU A 18 35.60 -17.98 9.50
C LEU A 18 34.57 -18.88 10.22
N TYR A 19 35.00 -19.61 11.24
CA TYR A 19 34.10 -20.43 12.06
C TYR A 19 33.18 -19.59 12.95
N GLU A 20 33.68 -18.49 13.49
CA GLU A 20 32.91 -17.54 14.30
C GLU A 20 31.89 -16.76 13.46
N HIS A 21 32.23 -16.40 12.22
CA HIS A 21 31.40 -15.57 11.36
C HIS A 21 30.64 -16.40 10.31
N ARG A 22 29.64 -17.19 10.75
CA ARG A 22 28.86 -18.10 9.89
C ARG A 22 28.10 -17.44 8.74
N GLU A 23 27.89 -16.13 8.79
CA GLU A 23 27.25 -15.31 7.76
C GLU A 23 28.23 -14.93 6.62
N VAL A 24 29.52 -15.21 6.78
CA VAL A 24 30.57 -14.96 5.78
C VAL A 24 30.69 -16.18 4.86
N VAL A 25 30.40 -15.96 3.59
CA VAL A 25 30.71 -16.88 2.51
C VAL A 25 32.05 -16.45 1.93
N PHE A 26 33.02 -17.36 1.92
CA PHE A 26 34.35 -17.04 1.40
C PHE A 26 34.73 -17.90 0.21
N ASP A 27 35.64 -17.37 -0.60
CA ASP A 27 36.35 -18.09 -1.65
C ASP A 27 37.83 -17.71 -1.60
N ILE A 28 38.64 -18.50 -2.29
CA ILE A 28 40.09 -18.40 -2.25
C ILE A 28 40.65 -18.00 -3.61
N TYR A 29 41.73 -17.24 -3.59
CA TYR A 29 42.50 -16.94 -4.79
C TYR A 29 43.97 -17.35 -4.64
N ASN A 30 44.58 -17.66 -5.78
CA ASN A 30 46.02 -17.89 -5.91
C ASN A 30 46.59 -16.91 -6.95
N SER A 31 46.93 -17.38 -8.14
CA SER A 31 47.41 -16.57 -9.26
C SER A 31 46.28 -15.87 -10.03
N ASN A 32 45.01 -16.20 -9.74
CA ASN A 32 43.81 -15.77 -10.49
C ASN A 32 43.05 -14.58 -9.86
N LEU A 33 43.71 -13.77 -9.03
CA LEU A 33 43.09 -12.66 -8.32
C LEU A 33 42.34 -11.68 -9.24
N GLU A 34 42.93 -11.31 -10.38
CA GLU A 34 42.31 -10.34 -11.31
C GLU A 34 41.05 -10.89 -12.00
N GLU A 35 40.99 -12.20 -12.23
CA GLU A 35 39.80 -12.86 -12.73
C GLU A 35 38.70 -12.80 -11.68
N LYS A 36 39.01 -13.23 -10.45
CA LYS A 36 38.06 -13.24 -9.32
C LYS A 36 37.51 -11.85 -8.99
N ILE A 37 38.35 -10.81 -8.96
CA ILE A 37 37.91 -9.44 -8.66
C ILE A 37 36.90 -8.92 -9.69
N ARG A 38 37.05 -9.28 -10.97
CA ARG A 38 36.17 -8.84 -12.07
C ARG A 38 34.78 -9.45 -12.03
N GLU A 39 34.58 -10.52 -11.25
CA GLU A 39 33.26 -11.12 -11.10
C GLU A 39 32.30 -10.20 -10.30
N ASP A 40 32.78 -9.10 -9.70
CA ASP A 40 32.01 -8.09 -8.95
C ASP A 40 31.15 -8.61 -7.79
N TYR A 41 31.22 -9.90 -7.48
CA TYR A 41 30.47 -10.51 -6.40
C TYR A 41 31.11 -10.35 -5.02
N TRP A 42 32.27 -9.71 -4.86
CA TRP A 42 33.00 -9.66 -3.58
C TRP A 42 32.75 -8.38 -2.80
N ASP A 43 32.35 -8.52 -1.54
CA ASP A 43 32.13 -7.42 -0.60
C ASP A 43 33.45 -6.96 0.04
N ILE A 44 34.28 -7.94 0.43
CA ILE A 44 35.59 -7.74 1.07
C ILE A 44 36.63 -8.57 0.32
N VAL A 45 37.79 -7.98 0.07
CA VAL A 45 38.95 -8.68 -0.52
C VAL A 45 40.14 -8.52 0.41
N TYR A 46 40.63 -9.63 0.95
CA TYR A 46 41.85 -9.67 1.73
C TYR A 46 43.05 -9.78 0.77
N LEU A 47 43.94 -8.79 0.82
CA LEU A 47 45.13 -8.74 -0.01
C LEU A 47 46.42 -8.84 0.83
N THR A 48 47.45 -9.44 0.24
CA THR A 48 48.80 -9.49 0.83
C THR A 48 49.67 -8.29 0.43
N GLU A 49 49.24 -7.52 -0.57
CA GLU A 49 49.95 -6.37 -1.12
C GLU A 49 48.95 -5.26 -1.44
N GLU A 50 49.34 -4.01 -1.20
CA GLU A 50 48.49 -2.84 -1.47
C GLU A 50 48.07 -2.76 -2.94
N LYS A 51 46.77 -2.66 -3.17
CA LYS A 51 46.18 -2.41 -4.49
C LYS A 51 45.01 -1.44 -4.38
N THR A 52 44.64 -0.86 -5.52
CA THR A 52 43.45 -0.04 -5.64
C THR A 52 42.42 -0.77 -6.48
N VAL A 53 41.29 -1.12 -5.87
CA VAL A 53 40.17 -1.76 -6.54
C VAL A 53 38.92 -0.93 -6.24
N PRO A 54 38.42 -0.14 -7.21
CA PRO A 54 37.26 0.70 -7.00
C PRO A 54 36.04 -0.10 -6.54
N GLY A 55 35.31 0.43 -5.56
CA GLY A 55 34.04 -0.13 -5.10
C GLY A 55 34.12 -1.37 -4.21
N LYS A 56 35.32 -1.81 -3.81
CA LYS A 56 35.51 -2.96 -2.90
C LYS A 56 36.21 -2.53 -1.61
N ILE A 57 35.88 -3.18 -0.51
CA ILE A 57 36.61 -3.00 0.75
C ILE A 57 37.84 -3.90 0.71
N LEU A 58 39.01 -3.28 0.72
CA LEU A 58 40.30 -3.97 0.73
C LEU A 58 40.82 -4.01 2.16
N VAL A 59 41.28 -5.19 2.58
CA VAL A 59 41.86 -5.40 3.91
C VAL A 59 43.21 -6.09 3.78
N TYR A 60 44.15 -5.74 4.65
CA TYR A 60 45.53 -6.22 4.62
C TYR A 60 45.96 -6.90 5.92
N SER A 61 45.12 -6.81 6.95
CA SER A 61 45.36 -7.40 8.27
C SER A 61 44.09 -8.06 8.82
N LEU A 62 44.26 -9.02 9.75
CA LEU A 62 43.14 -9.64 10.46
C LEU A 62 42.26 -8.59 11.15
N ARG A 63 42.87 -7.58 11.75
CA ARG A 63 42.14 -6.49 12.40
C ARG A 63 41.28 -5.68 11.42
N GLU A 64 41.79 -5.41 10.23
CA GLU A 64 41.01 -4.75 9.17
C GLU A 64 39.88 -5.64 8.67
N LEU A 65 40.13 -6.94 8.53
CA LEU A 65 39.09 -7.92 8.18
C LEU A 65 37.97 -7.95 9.21
N GLU A 66 38.30 -8.02 10.51
CA GLU A 66 37.33 -7.98 11.61
C GLU A 66 36.49 -6.70 11.58
N LEU A 67 37.14 -5.54 11.39
CA LEU A 67 36.44 -4.26 11.28
C LEU A 67 35.53 -4.20 10.05
N ALA A 68 35.98 -4.73 8.91
CA ALA A 68 35.20 -4.76 7.68
C ALA A 68 33.97 -5.66 7.82
N VAL A 69 34.12 -6.86 8.40
CA VAL A 69 32.98 -7.76 8.64
C VAL A 69 32.00 -7.13 9.63
N LYS A 70 32.49 -6.58 10.74
CA LYS A 70 31.63 -5.87 11.71
C LYS A 70 30.87 -4.69 11.09
N LEU A 71 31.51 -3.95 10.18
CA LEU A 71 30.84 -2.88 9.43
C LEU A 71 29.68 -3.41 8.59
N PHE A 72 29.87 -4.55 7.90
CA PHE A 72 28.81 -5.16 7.11
C PHE A 72 27.68 -5.71 7.97
N GLU A 73 27.99 -6.37 9.08
CA GLU A 73 26.99 -6.85 10.03
C GLU A 73 26.14 -5.71 10.57
N VAL A 74 26.76 -4.61 11.01
CA VAL A 74 26.06 -3.42 11.48
C VAL A 74 25.26 -2.76 10.36
N LYS A 75 25.77 -2.72 9.13
CA LYS A 75 25.02 -2.17 7.97
C LYS A 75 23.81 -3.02 7.61
N GLU A 76 23.92 -4.34 7.64
CA GLU A 76 22.80 -5.24 7.40
C GLU A 76 21.78 -5.17 8.53
N GLU A 77 22.22 -5.14 9.79
CA GLU A 77 21.33 -4.93 10.94
C GLU A 77 20.61 -3.58 10.84
N HIS A 78 21.33 -2.50 10.55
CA HIS A 78 20.74 -1.19 10.33
C HIS A 78 19.78 -1.18 9.14
N ARG A 79 20.12 -1.83 8.01
CA ARG A 79 19.22 -1.92 6.85
C ARG A 79 17.96 -2.70 7.22
N ARG A 80 18.09 -3.83 7.90
CA ARG A 80 16.98 -4.65 8.38
C ARG A 80 16.09 -3.84 9.31
N LEU A 81 16.65 -3.20 10.35
CA LEU A 81 15.91 -2.33 11.25
C LEU A 81 15.24 -1.21 10.46
N LYS A 82 15.96 -0.55 9.56
CA LYS A 82 15.42 0.50 8.71
C LYS A 82 14.24 0.00 7.87
N GLU A 83 14.33 -1.15 7.22
CA GLU A 83 13.20 -1.76 6.49
C GLU A 83 12.03 -2.09 7.43
N GLU A 84 12.35 -2.62 8.62
CA GLU A 84 11.39 -2.98 9.67
C GLU A 84 10.59 -1.77 10.19
N TYR A 85 11.25 -0.62 10.31
CA TYR A 85 10.68 0.65 10.75
C TYR A 85 10.08 1.44 9.57
N ASP A 86 10.70 1.44 8.39
CA ASP A 86 10.26 2.15 7.19
C ASP A 86 8.89 1.63 6.72
N MET A 87 8.55 0.36 6.94
CA MET A 87 7.18 -0.14 6.68
C MET A 87 6.10 0.66 7.43
N LEU A 88 6.36 1.06 8.68
CA LEU A 88 5.43 1.88 9.46
C LEU A 88 5.38 3.33 9.00
N TYR A 89 6.33 3.80 8.18
CA TYR A 89 6.36 5.17 7.64
C TYR A 89 6.02 5.23 6.15
N SER A 90 6.04 4.11 5.45
CA SER A 90 5.81 4.06 3.99
C SER A 90 4.34 3.85 3.63
N PHE A 91 3.57 3.27 4.54
CA PHE A 91 2.20 2.83 4.28
C PHE A 91 1.18 3.80 4.87
N PRO A 92 0.38 4.50 4.04
CA PRO A 92 -0.65 5.42 4.51
C PRO A 92 -1.61 4.74 5.49
N GLU A 93 -1.95 3.48 5.25
CA GLU A 93 -2.92 2.76 6.09
C GLU A 93 -2.45 2.57 7.54
N LEU A 94 -1.12 2.53 7.76
CA LEU A 94 -0.49 2.27 9.06
C LEU A 94 -0.03 3.54 9.79
N GLN A 95 -0.43 4.73 9.32
CA GLN A 95 -0.10 5.99 9.99
C GLN A 95 -1.10 6.35 11.09
N GLY A 96 -0.56 6.95 12.16
CA GLY A 96 -1.32 7.54 13.25
C GLY A 96 -1.27 6.76 14.56
N PRO A 97 -1.57 7.42 15.69
CA PRO A 97 -1.50 6.81 17.02
C PRO A 97 -2.48 5.65 17.23
N ILE A 98 -3.72 5.74 16.74
CA ILE A 98 -4.78 4.76 17.03
C ILE A 98 -4.48 3.45 16.30
N ILE A 99 -4.10 3.51 15.02
CA ILE A 99 -3.74 2.30 14.30
C ILE A 99 -2.50 1.65 14.89
N ARG A 100 -1.51 2.42 15.38
CA ARG A 100 -0.31 1.87 16.01
C ARG A 100 -0.63 1.10 17.29
N GLU A 101 -1.52 1.63 18.13
CA GLU A 101 -2.00 0.92 19.32
C GLU A 101 -2.71 -0.38 18.94
N PHE A 102 -3.59 -0.34 17.93
CA PHE A 102 -4.24 -1.53 17.38
C PHE A 102 -3.22 -2.58 16.93
N LEU A 103 -2.23 -2.19 16.12
CA LEU A 103 -1.20 -3.10 15.61
C LEU A 103 -0.42 -3.76 16.74
N GLN A 104 0.01 -2.99 17.76
CA GLN A 104 0.74 -3.51 18.91
C GLN A 104 -0.08 -4.52 19.70
N LYS A 105 -1.35 -4.21 19.96
CA LYS A 105 -2.27 -5.12 20.65
C LYS A 105 -2.43 -6.44 19.91
N VAL A 106 -2.63 -6.38 18.59
CA VAL A 106 -2.78 -7.59 17.76
C VAL A 106 -1.50 -8.43 17.77
N ILE A 107 -0.32 -7.82 17.73
CA ILE A 107 0.94 -8.56 17.82
C ILE A 107 1.02 -9.34 19.14
N LEU A 108 0.70 -8.68 20.26
CA LEU A 108 0.73 -9.32 21.58
C LEU A 108 -0.27 -10.47 21.68
N ASP A 109 -1.50 -10.25 21.22
CA ASP A 109 -2.60 -11.23 21.33
C ASP A 109 -2.42 -12.46 20.43
N PHE A 110 -1.57 -12.38 19.39
CA PHE A 110 -1.42 -13.41 18.35
C PHE A 110 0.00 -13.95 18.20
N LYS A 111 0.97 -13.53 19.03
CA LYS A 111 2.37 -13.99 18.99
C LYS A 111 2.53 -15.52 19.00
N GLU A 112 1.67 -16.21 19.76
CA GLU A 112 1.71 -17.68 19.92
C GLU A 112 0.60 -18.40 19.13
N LYS A 113 -0.16 -17.65 18.31
CA LYS A 113 -1.28 -18.22 17.54
C LYS A 113 -0.84 -18.53 16.11
N ASN A 114 -1.35 -19.64 15.59
CA ASN A 114 -1.06 -20.08 14.22
C ASN A 114 -1.85 -19.31 13.15
N GLU A 115 -2.89 -18.58 13.53
CA GLU A 115 -3.76 -17.88 12.58
C GLU A 115 -4.26 -16.54 13.12
N LEU A 116 -4.19 -15.51 12.27
CA LEU A 116 -4.78 -14.19 12.48
C LEU A 116 -5.76 -13.91 11.34
N VAL A 117 -7.03 -13.70 11.68
CA VAL A 117 -8.07 -13.29 10.72
C VAL A 117 -8.43 -11.83 11.00
N LEU A 118 -8.17 -10.95 10.03
CA LEU A 118 -8.50 -9.53 10.11
C LEU A 118 -9.81 -9.24 9.37
N LEU A 119 -10.70 -8.53 10.05
CA LEU A 119 -11.94 -8.03 9.49
C LEU A 119 -11.69 -6.64 8.87
N TYR A 120 -11.95 -6.51 7.57
CA TYR A 120 -11.66 -5.30 6.79
C TYR A 120 -12.91 -4.74 6.11
N GLU A 121 -12.85 -3.46 5.75
CA GLU A 121 -13.87 -2.76 4.97
C GLU A 121 -13.35 -2.40 3.57
N ASP A 122 -14.29 -2.15 2.65
CA ASP A 122 -13.92 -1.66 1.32
C ASP A 122 -13.19 -0.31 1.44
N GLY A 123 -12.17 -0.13 0.60
CA GLY A 123 -11.35 1.08 0.63
C GLY A 123 -10.07 1.00 1.46
N MET A 124 -9.87 -0.05 2.26
CA MET A 124 -8.61 -0.28 3.00
C MET A 124 -7.52 -0.91 2.12
N TYR A 125 -6.26 -0.58 2.37
CA TYR A 125 -5.08 -1.22 1.76
C TYR A 125 -4.68 -2.50 2.51
N VAL A 126 -5.47 -3.55 2.32
CA VAL A 126 -5.34 -4.85 3.00
C VAL A 126 -3.94 -5.48 2.90
N ASN A 127 -3.23 -5.26 1.78
CA ASN A 127 -1.87 -5.78 1.60
C ASN A 127 -0.85 -5.11 2.52
N GLU A 128 -1.05 -3.85 2.91
CA GLU A 128 -0.14 -3.15 3.83
C GLU A 128 -0.17 -3.81 5.22
N TYR A 129 -1.38 -4.15 5.69
CA TYR A 129 -1.56 -4.95 6.90
C TYR A 129 -0.95 -6.35 6.77
N ARG A 130 -1.12 -7.01 5.63
CA ARG A 130 -0.54 -8.33 5.38
C ARG A 130 0.98 -8.30 5.56
N THR A 131 1.64 -7.41 4.82
CA THR A 131 3.09 -7.24 4.86
C THR A 131 3.57 -6.95 6.28
N PHE A 132 2.88 -6.04 6.98
CA PHE A 132 3.21 -5.71 8.36
C PHE A 132 3.10 -6.92 9.30
N PHE A 133 1.98 -7.64 9.29
CA PHE A 133 1.78 -8.75 10.22
C PHE A 133 2.61 -9.99 9.85
N GLU A 134 2.80 -10.31 8.57
CA GLU A 134 3.65 -11.45 8.16
C GLU A 134 5.12 -11.19 8.52
N SER A 135 5.58 -9.94 8.51
CA SER A 135 6.91 -9.55 8.99
C SER A 135 7.06 -9.71 10.51
N ARG A 136 6.03 -9.37 11.29
CA ARG A 136 6.07 -9.36 12.77
C ARG A 136 5.64 -10.68 13.41
N LEU A 137 4.91 -11.51 12.69
CA LEU A 137 4.36 -12.79 13.13
C LEU A 137 4.70 -13.89 12.12
N PRO A 138 5.99 -14.29 11.98
CA PRO A 138 6.45 -15.17 10.91
C PRO A 138 5.84 -16.58 10.95
N HIS A 139 5.31 -17.01 12.10
CA HIS A 139 4.68 -18.31 12.28
C HIS A 139 3.14 -18.24 12.28
N THR A 140 2.56 -17.06 12.08
CA THR A 140 1.12 -16.84 12.09
C THR A 140 0.60 -16.61 10.67
N LYS A 141 -0.36 -17.43 10.24
CA LYS A 141 -1.02 -17.25 8.94
C LYS A 141 -1.99 -16.07 8.97
N VAL A 142 -1.72 -15.03 8.19
CA VAL A 142 -2.57 -13.83 8.10
C VAL A 142 -3.64 -14.00 7.00
N LYS A 143 -4.91 -13.88 7.39
CA LYS A 143 -6.09 -13.97 6.54
C LYS A 143 -6.98 -12.75 6.69
N PHE A 144 -7.81 -12.49 5.69
CA PHE A 144 -8.76 -11.38 5.67
C PHE A 144 -10.18 -11.87 5.40
N SER A 145 -11.15 -11.27 6.05
CA SER A 145 -12.56 -11.65 5.98
C SER A 145 -13.44 -10.41 6.06
N LYS A 146 -14.62 -10.44 5.42
CA LYS A 146 -15.66 -9.41 5.57
C LYS A 146 -16.69 -9.72 6.66
N LYS A 147 -16.63 -10.90 7.28
CA LYS A 147 -17.68 -11.40 8.19
C LYS A 147 -17.24 -11.57 9.63
N LYS A 148 -16.02 -12.04 9.87
CA LYS A 148 -15.51 -12.38 11.21
C LYS A 148 -14.00 -12.22 11.24
N GLY A 149 -13.48 -11.69 12.34
CA GLY A 149 -12.06 -11.47 12.56
C GLY A 149 -11.83 -10.35 13.57
N VAL A 150 -10.58 -10.04 13.83
CA VAL A 150 -10.18 -8.84 14.56
C VAL A 150 -10.46 -7.64 13.66
N LYS A 151 -11.34 -6.75 14.11
CA LYS A 151 -11.79 -5.58 13.33
C LYS A 151 -10.65 -4.57 13.19
N ILE A 152 -10.23 -4.32 11.96
CA ILE A 152 -9.35 -3.19 11.64
C ILE A 152 -10.19 -1.91 11.79
N PRO A 153 -9.73 -0.91 12.57
CA PRO A 153 -10.48 0.33 12.74
C PRO A 153 -10.58 1.10 11.42
N PRO A 154 -11.78 1.33 10.87
CA PRO A 154 -11.99 2.19 9.70
C PRO A 154 -11.67 3.64 10.04
N LEU A 155 -11.43 4.47 9.01
CA LEU A 155 -10.99 5.86 9.21
C LEU A 155 -11.93 6.70 10.09
N ARG A 156 -13.24 6.44 10.04
CA ARG A 156 -14.23 7.10 10.92
C ARG A 156 -14.07 6.79 12.41
N GLU A 157 -13.39 5.69 12.76
CA GLU A 157 -13.09 5.26 14.13
C GLU A 157 -11.66 5.65 14.55
N ARG A 158 -10.86 6.22 13.65
CA ARG A 158 -9.48 6.68 13.90
C ARG A 158 -9.22 8.05 13.30
N LYS A 159 -10.06 9.03 13.62
CA LYS A 159 -10.04 10.37 13.00
C LYS A 159 -8.75 11.14 13.31
N GLU A 160 -8.15 10.84 14.45
CA GLU A 160 -6.88 11.39 14.93
C GLU A 160 -5.70 10.93 14.07
N ASP A 161 -5.83 9.81 13.36
CA ASP A 161 -4.82 9.30 12.43
C ASP A 161 -4.81 10.09 11.10
N LEU A 162 -5.93 10.73 10.73
CA LEU A 162 -6.12 11.34 9.40
C LEU A 162 -5.03 12.35 9.00
N PRO A 163 -4.58 13.29 9.86
CA PRO A 163 -3.51 14.22 9.50
C PRO A 163 -2.22 13.50 9.12
N TYR A 164 -1.83 12.46 9.87
CA TYR A 164 -0.62 11.68 9.61
C TYR A 164 -0.69 10.93 8.28
N ILE A 165 -1.85 10.35 7.98
CA ILE A 165 -2.10 9.65 6.71
C ILE A 165 -2.06 10.66 5.55
N PHE A 166 -2.65 11.83 5.73
CA PHE A 166 -2.69 12.86 4.70
C PHE A 166 -1.30 13.40 4.40
N ASP A 167 -0.52 13.72 5.44
CA ASP A 167 0.82 14.28 5.34
C ASP A 167 1.80 13.33 4.64
N ILE A 168 1.76 12.03 4.98
CA ILE A 168 2.67 11.07 4.34
C ILE A 168 2.36 10.92 2.84
N VAL A 169 1.07 10.96 2.48
CA VAL A 169 0.64 10.86 1.09
C VAL A 169 1.06 12.11 0.33
N LEU A 170 0.86 13.31 0.89
CA LEU A 170 1.31 14.57 0.29
C LEU A 170 2.83 14.60 0.12
N SER A 171 3.58 14.21 1.15
CA SER A 171 5.04 14.14 1.10
C SER A 171 5.51 13.22 -0.04
N SER A 172 4.91 12.03 -0.16
CA SER A 172 5.20 11.09 -1.24
C SER A 172 4.90 11.68 -2.63
N LEU A 173 3.77 12.37 -2.77
CA LEU A 173 3.38 13.03 -4.02
C LEU A 173 4.34 14.15 -4.41
N TYR A 174 4.74 15.02 -3.48
CA TYR A 174 5.67 16.12 -3.75
C TYR A 174 7.09 15.63 -4.04
N LEU A 175 7.53 14.53 -3.42
CA LEU A 175 8.82 13.89 -3.75
C LEU A 175 8.81 13.32 -5.16
N LYS A 176 7.70 12.70 -5.56
CA LYS A 176 7.52 12.12 -6.90
C LYS A 176 7.35 13.18 -7.99
N HIS A 177 6.68 14.29 -7.66
CA HIS A 177 6.33 15.36 -8.59
C HIS A 177 6.99 16.68 -8.17
N LYS A 178 8.29 16.81 -8.43
CA LYS A 178 9.12 17.99 -8.06
C LYS A 178 8.64 19.34 -8.62
N ASN A 179 7.74 19.33 -9.60
CA ASN A 179 7.22 20.53 -10.26
C ASN A 179 5.92 21.06 -9.61
N LEU A 180 5.38 20.37 -8.59
CA LEU A 180 4.23 20.86 -7.85
C LEU A 180 4.70 21.83 -6.76
N ASP A 181 4.00 22.96 -6.64
CA ASP A 181 4.14 23.83 -5.49
C ASP A 181 3.70 23.07 -4.24
N LYS A 182 4.57 23.02 -3.23
CA LYS A 182 4.28 22.36 -1.97
C LYS A 182 3.24 23.17 -1.20
N LYS A 183 2.01 22.64 -1.15
CA LYS A 183 0.91 23.18 -0.35
C LYS A 183 0.76 22.35 0.91
N ILE A 184 0.53 23.02 2.04
CA ILE A 184 0.41 22.41 3.35
C ILE A 184 -0.99 22.73 3.89
N PRO A 185 -1.75 21.74 4.36
CA PRO A 185 -3.07 21.98 4.92
C PRO A 185 -3.02 22.85 6.17
N ASP A 186 -4.02 23.73 6.32
CA ASP A 186 -4.21 24.48 7.55
C ASP A 186 -5.00 23.68 8.61
N ASN A 187 -5.13 24.22 9.82
CA ASN A 187 -5.85 23.55 10.90
C ASN A 187 -7.33 23.32 10.58
N ASN A 188 -8.00 24.24 9.87
CA ASN A 188 -9.40 24.08 9.50
C ASN A 188 -9.58 22.96 8.48
N GLU A 189 -8.62 22.81 7.58
CA GLU A 189 -8.55 21.73 6.61
C GLU A 189 -8.37 20.37 7.28
N TYR A 190 -7.52 20.26 8.31
CA TYR A 190 -7.43 19.03 9.11
C TYR A 190 -8.71 18.71 9.87
N GLU A 191 -9.37 19.71 10.46
CA GLU A 191 -10.66 19.50 11.11
C GLU A 191 -11.73 19.05 10.12
N LEU A 192 -11.74 19.61 8.91
CA LEU A 192 -12.63 19.18 7.83
C LEU A 192 -12.42 17.70 7.45
N LEU A 193 -11.17 17.21 7.45
CA LEU A 193 -10.91 15.78 7.24
C LEU A 193 -11.55 14.93 8.34
N LYS A 194 -11.49 15.37 9.61
CA LYS A 194 -12.05 14.65 10.77
C LYS A 194 -13.58 14.66 10.80
N GLU A 195 -14.24 15.67 10.25
CA GLU A 195 -15.70 15.73 10.19
C GLU A 195 -16.31 14.64 9.30
N TYR A 196 -15.59 14.21 8.25
CA TYR A 196 -16.11 13.27 7.27
C TYR A 196 -15.95 11.80 7.70
N ASN A 197 -16.88 10.95 7.26
CA ASN A 197 -16.95 9.54 7.67
C ASN A 197 -16.12 8.58 6.78
N TRP A 198 -15.53 9.07 5.69
CA TRP A 198 -14.64 8.28 4.82
C TRP A 198 -15.23 6.91 4.42
N PRO A 199 -16.39 6.84 3.75
CA PRO A 199 -17.00 5.58 3.32
C PRO A 199 -16.10 4.74 2.39
N GLY A 200 -15.15 5.37 1.68
CA GLY A 200 -14.13 4.69 0.89
C GLY A 200 -12.78 4.54 1.61
N ASN A 201 -12.75 4.73 2.93
CA ASN A 201 -11.57 4.61 3.80
C ASN A 201 -10.31 5.27 3.19
N THR A 202 -9.14 4.66 3.37
CA THR A 202 -7.84 5.20 2.99
C THR A 202 -7.71 5.44 1.49
N LYS A 203 -8.35 4.63 0.64
CA LYS A 203 -8.38 4.88 -0.81
C LYS A 203 -9.07 6.20 -1.17
N GLU A 204 -10.16 6.54 -0.48
CA GLU A 204 -10.82 7.83 -0.66
C GLU A 204 -9.95 8.98 -0.16
N LEU A 205 -9.34 8.82 1.03
CA LEU A 205 -8.43 9.83 1.59
C LEU A 205 -7.22 10.10 0.67
N VAL A 206 -6.60 9.04 0.15
CA VAL A 206 -5.48 9.16 -0.81
C VAL A 206 -5.92 9.90 -2.08
N LYS A 207 -7.15 9.67 -2.55
CA LYS A 207 -7.69 10.41 -3.71
C LYS A 207 -7.87 11.89 -3.38
N VAL A 208 -8.40 12.22 -2.20
CA VAL A 208 -8.56 13.61 -1.75
C VAL A 208 -7.18 14.28 -1.61
N ALA A 209 -6.20 13.61 -1.02
CA ALA A 209 -4.81 14.09 -0.92
C ALA A 209 -4.17 14.32 -2.30
N SER A 210 -4.40 13.40 -3.25
CA SER A 210 -3.90 13.55 -4.62
C SER A 210 -4.48 14.78 -5.31
N ASN A 211 -5.77 15.04 -5.14
CA ASN A 211 -6.41 16.24 -5.66
C ASN A 211 -5.88 17.50 -4.96
N TYR A 212 -5.72 17.45 -3.63
CA TYR A 212 -5.17 18.55 -2.84
C TYR A 212 -3.77 18.96 -3.31
N ALA A 213 -2.89 18.00 -3.59
CA ALA A 213 -1.54 18.28 -4.08
C ALA A 213 -1.54 19.12 -5.39
N ALA A 214 -2.59 18.98 -6.22
CA ALA A 214 -2.78 19.79 -7.42
C ALA A 214 -3.50 21.11 -7.12
N THR A 215 -4.64 21.08 -6.44
CA THR A 215 -5.55 22.22 -6.31
C THR A 215 -5.23 23.11 -5.11
N GLY A 216 -4.69 22.54 -4.02
CA GLY A 216 -4.53 23.20 -2.73
C GLY A 216 -5.81 23.33 -1.94
N ARG A 217 -6.82 22.51 -2.23
CA ARG A 217 -8.12 22.56 -1.57
C ARG A 217 -8.62 21.16 -1.28
N ILE A 218 -9.14 20.97 -0.08
CA ILE A 218 -9.78 19.71 0.32
C ILE A 218 -11.17 19.61 -0.31
N GLU A 219 -11.30 18.71 -1.29
CA GLU A 219 -12.56 18.41 -1.97
C GLU A 219 -13.13 17.08 -1.49
N ILE A 220 -13.96 17.14 -0.44
CA ILE A 220 -14.68 15.98 0.07
C ILE A 220 -16.07 15.93 -0.58
N PRO A 221 -16.55 14.75 -1.03
CA PRO A 221 -17.93 14.57 -1.47
C PRO A 221 -18.90 14.75 -0.27
N ARG A 222 -19.21 15.99 0.11
CA ARG A 222 -20.20 16.28 1.14
C ARG A 222 -21.59 15.87 0.63
N PHE A 223 -22.02 14.65 0.94
CA PHE A 223 -23.44 14.39 1.10
C PHE A 223 -23.88 15.12 2.37
N LYS A 224 -24.30 16.38 2.24
CA LYS A 224 -24.89 17.14 3.34
C LYS A 224 -26.15 16.39 3.82
N ALA A 225 -26.05 15.71 4.96
CA ALA A 225 -27.20 15.14 5.65
C ALA A 225 -28.20 16.23 6.10
N SER A 226 -27.76 17.49 6.18
CA SER A 226 -28.61 18.65 6.48
C SER A 226 -29.65 18.97 5.40
N ASN A 227 -29.71 18.22 4.30
CA ASN A 227 -30.82 18.33 3.35
C ASN A 227 -31.98 17.38 3.66
N PHE A 228 -31.91 16.50 4.67
CA PHE A 228 -32.97 15.52 4.94
C PHE A 228 -34.13 16.02 5.81
N GLU A 229 -34.03 17.19 6.43
CA GLU A 229 -35.24 17.87 6.94
C GLU A 229 -35.97 18.52 5.76
N GLY A 230 -36.97 17.81 5.25
CA GLY A 230 -37.84 18.28 4.15
C GLY A 230 -37.65 17.58 2.80
N ILE A 231 -36.71 16.65 2.65
CA ILE A 231 -36.71 15.76 1.47
C ILE A 231 -37.76 14.69 1.67
N ASP A 232 -38.83 14.76 0.88
CA ASP A 232 -39.74 13.66 0.66
C ASP A 232 -38.96 12.49 0.02
N LEU A 233 -38.45 11.59 0.87
CA LEU A 233 -37.71 10.39 0.49
C LEU A 233 -38.49 9.54 -0.51
N VAL A 234 -39.82 9.54 -0.41
CA VAL A 234 -40.69 8.77 -1.31
C VAL A 234 -40.66 9.39 -2.71
N ASN A 235 -40.70 10.72 -2.81
CA ASN A 235 -40.59 11.42 -4.09
C ASN A 235 -39.16 11.32 -4.67
N PHE A 236 -38.13 11.42 -3.83
CA PHE A 236 -36.74 11.27 -4.29
C PHE A 236 -36.46 9.85 -4.81
N THR A 237 -36.83 8.81 -4.05
CA THR A 237 -36.70 7.41 -4.48
C THR A 237 -37.53 7.14 -5.74
N SER A 238 -38.76 7.67 -5.83
CA SER A 238 -39.59 7.60 -7.04
C SER A 238 -38.91 8.25 -8.25
N LYS A 239 -38.32 9.44 -8.10
CA LYS A 239 -37.54 10.10 -9.17
C LYS A 239 -36.32 9.28 -9.58
N LEU A 240 -35.60 8.69 -8.63
CA LEU A 240 -34.39 7.91 -8.87
C LEU A 240 -34.71 6.60 -9.61
N VAL A 241 -35.75 5.89 -9.17
CA VAL A 241 -36.28 4.69 -9.85
C VAL A 241 -36.70 5.04 -11.28
N LYS A 242 -37.45 6.13 -11.48
CA LYS A 242 -37.84 6.59 -12.83
C LYS A 242 -36.63 6.92 -13.71
N HIS A 243 -35.62 7.58 -13.15
CA HIS A 243 -34.41 7.95 -13.89
C HIS A 243 -33.60 6.73 -14.32
N VAL A 244 -33.33 5.81 -13.38
CA VAL A 244 -32.63 4.56 -13.64
C VAL A 244 -33.40 3.72 -14.66
N GLU A 245 -34.71 3.57 -14.47
CA GLU A 245 -35.56 2.80 -15.36
C GLU A 245 -35.61 3.40 -16.78
N LYS A 246 -35.76 4.72 -16.92
CA LYS A 246 -35.68 5.41 -18.21
C LYS A 246 -34.35 5.12 -18.91
N ARG A 247 -33.23 5.18 -18.19
CA ARG A 247 -31.89 4.92 -18.74
C ARG A 247 -31.74 3.48 -19.23
N TYR A 248 -32.19 2.49 -18.45
CA TYR A 248 -32.14 1.08 -18.85
C TYR A 248 -33.06 0.78 -20.04
N ILE A 249 -34.26 1.38 -20.08
CA ILE A 249 -35.16 1.28 -21.24
C ILE A 249 -34.49 1.85 -22.50
N MET A 250 -33.85 3.02 -22.39
CA MET A 250 -33.11 3.62 -23.53
C MET A 250 -31.94 2.74 -23.98
N LEU A 251 -31.18 2.15 -23.05
CA LEU A 251 -30.08 1.25 -23.38
C LEU A 251 -30.56 -0.03 -24.06
N ALA A 252 -31.65 -0.62 -23.58
CA ALA A 252 -32.26 -1.80 -24.21
C ALA A 252 -32.77 -1.48 -25.61
N LEU A 253 -33.47 -0.34 -25.79
CA LEU A 253 -33.95 0.12 -27.10
C LEU A 253 -32.81 0.39 -28.10
N LYS A 254 -31.67 0.91 -27.63
CA LYS A 254 -30.47 1.11 -28.46
C LYS A 254 -29.83 -0.21 -28.90
N LYS A 255 -29.81 -1.22 -28.02
CA LYS A 255 -29.20 -2.53 -28.28
C LYS A 255 -30.11 -3.51 -29.03
N SER A 256 -31.41 -3.28 -29.03
CA SER A 256 -32.40 -4.10 -29.72
C SER A 256 -32.76 -3.55 -31.11
N ASN A 257 -33.18 -4.43 -32.02
CA ASN A 257 -33.73 -4.03 -33.32
C ASN A 257 -35.25 -3.82 -33.27
N SER A 258 -35.93 -4.31 -32.23
CA SER A 258 -37.37 -4.12 -32.03
C SER A 258 -37.73 -3.85 -30.57
N ARG A 259 -38.86 -3.17 -30.33
CA ARG A 259 -39.39 -2.96 -28.97
C ARG A 259 -39.74 -4.28 -28.26
N PHE A 260 -40.09 -5.31 -29.01
CA PHE A 260 -40.36 -6.65 -28.46
C PHE A 260 -39.08 -7.28 -27.90
N GLU A 261 -37.98 -7.17 -28.65
CA GLU A 261 -36.66 -7.63 -28.22
C GLU A 261 -36.14 -6.85 -27.01
N ALA A 262 -36.31 -5.52 -26.98
CA ALA A 262 -35.99 -4.71 -25.79
C ALA A 262 -36.75 -5.17 -24.54
N ALA A 263 -38.04 -5.49 -24.66
CA ALA A 263 -38.85 -5.96 -23.55
C ALA A 263 -38.36 -7.31 -23.02
N LYS A 264 -37.97 -8.22 -23.93
CA LYS A 264 -37.39 -9.52 -23.59
C LYS A 264 -36.05 -9.37 -22.88
N MET A 265 -35.17 -8.46 -23.35
CA MET A 265 -33.89 -8.17 -22.70
C MET A 265 -34.07 -7.63 -21.28
N LEU A 266 -35.08 -6.77 -21.07
CA LEU A 266 -35.40 -6.20 -19.76
C LEU A 266 -36.23 -7.14 -18.88
N LYS A 267 -36.62 -8.32 -19.38
CA LYS A 267 -37.49 -9.30 -18.69
C LYS A 267 -38.82 -8.69 -18.22
N ILE A 268 -39.42 -7.82 -19.02
CA ILE A 268 -40.73 -7.22 -18.75
C ILE A 268 -41.71 -7.48 -19.90
N ASN A 269 -43.00 -7.42 -19.59
CA ASN A 269 -44.04 -7.56 -20.62
C ASN A 269 -43.95 -6.39 -21.63
N TYR A 270 -44.14 -6.70 -22.92
CA TYR A 270 -44.19 -5.71 -24.00
C TYR A 270 -45.16 -4.55 -23.72
N LYS A 271 -46.35 -4.85 -23.18
CA LYS A 271 -47.34 -3.81 -22.83
C LYS A 271 -46.80 -2.87 -21.74
N THR A 272 -46.09 -3.41 -20.75
CA THR A 272 -45.44 -2.65 -19.67
C THR A 272 -44.32 -1.76 -20.22
N LEU A 273 -43.48 -2.28 -21.12
CA LEU A 273 -42.46 -1.48 -21.79
C LEU A 273 -43.08 -0.35 -22.60
N SER A 274 -44.10 -0.63 -23.42
CA SER A 274 -44.76 0.37 -24.26
C SER A 274 -45.40 1.49 -23.42
N HIS A 275 -46.01 1.14 -22.29
CA HIS A 275 -46.54 2.11 -21.34
C HIS A 275 -45.43 2.99 -20.75
N LYS A 276 -44.31 2.39 -20.31
CA LYS A 276 -43.17 3.11 -19.73
C LYS A 276 -42.45 4.01 -20.74
N ILE A 277 -42.35 3.61 -22.00
CA ILE A 277 -41.82 4.45 -23.09
C ILE A 277 -42.66 5.73 -23.25
N LYS A 278 -43.99 5.58 -23.26
CA LYS A 278 -44.93 6.72 -23.34
C LYS A 278 -44.85 7.60 -22.09
N LEU A 279 -44.86 6.98 -20.91
CA LEU A 279 -44.78 7.66 -19.61
C LEU A 279 -43.51 8.51 -19.46
N TYR A 280 -42.37 8.04 -19.99
CA TYR A 280 -41.08 8.70 -19.86
C TYR A 280 -40.72 9.62 -21.05
N GLY A 281 -41.62 9.77 -22.02
CA GLY A 281 -41.41 10.61 -23.21
C GLY A 281 -40.17 10.21 -23.99
N ILE A 282 -39.89 8.90 -24.12
CA ILE A 282 -38.72 8.42 -24.86
C ILE A 282 -39.06 8.44 -26.35
N GLU A 283 -38.60 9.46 -27.06
CA GLU A 283 -38.78 9.56 -28.50
C GLU A 283 -37.94 8.51 -29.24
N ASN A 284 -38.56 7.88 -30.23
CA ASN A 284 -37.98 6.81 -31.02
C ASN A 284 -36.92 7.39 -31.97
N SER A 285 -35.64 7.36 -31.60
CA SER A 285 -34.53 7.67 -32.51
C SER A 285 -34.21 6.50 -33.45
N LYS A 286 -35.24 5.94 -34.09
CA LYS A 286 -35.16 5.11 -35.31
C LYS A 286 -36.48 5.31 -36.04
N LYS A 287 -36.62 6.44 -36.74
CA LYS A 287 -37.49 6.51 -37.91
C LYS A 287 -36.87 5.52 -38.93
N ARG A 288 -37.67 4.54 -39.34
CA ARG A 288 -37.48 3.91 -40.65
C ARG A 288 -37.60 4.99 -41.73
#